data_AF-A0A4R9PF13-F1
#
_entry.id   AF-A0A4R9PF13-F1
#
_cell.length_a   1.000
_cell.length_b   1.000
_cell.length_c   1.000
_cell.angle_alpha   90.00
_cell.angle_beta   90.00
_cell.angle_gamma   90.00
#
_symmetry.space_group_name_H-M   'P 1'
#
loop_
_entity.id
_entity.type
_entity.pdbx_description
1 polymer ?
#
loop_
_entity_poly.entity_id
_entity_poly.type
_entity_poly.pdbx_seq_one_letter_code
_entity_poly.pdbx_strand_id
1 'polypeptide(L)'
;GMLHHLKFPDAAPAHAAMRIETGVRAGDAISPFYDPMIAKLVVHGKDRAAALAALRKALAETEVAGSTVNTAFLAALAADADFAAGDVDTGLIGRHQDEL
;
A
#
# COMPACT_ATOMS: atom_id res chain seq x y z
N GLY A 1 12.79 11.77 -6.30
CA GLY A 1 13.70 11.62 -5.15
C GLY A 1 14.52 10.36 -5.31
N MET A 2 15.48 10.06 -4.43
CA MET A 2 16.23 8.80 -4.46
C MET A 2 15.66 7.85 -3.39
N LEU A 3 15.45 6.58 -3.73
CA LEU A 3 15.04 5.57 -2.76
C LEU A 3 16.24 5.11 -1.95
N HIS A 4 16.60 5.83 -0.90
CA HIS A 4 17.70 5.44 -0.01
C HIS A 4 17.45 4.09 0.68
N HIS A 5 16.18 3.75 0.92
CA HIS A 5 15.76 2.46 1.45
C HIS A 5 14.47 2.02 0.78
N LEU A 6 14.39 0.73 0.44
CA LEU A 6 13.18 0.08 -0.06
C LEU A 6 13.21 -1.38 0.38
N LYS A 7 12.27 -1.77 1.23
CA LYS A 7 12.08 -3.16 1.65
C LYS A 7 10.59 -3.48 1.71
N PHE A 8 10.23 -4.62 1.13
CA PHE A 8 8.90 -5.21 1.23
C PHE A 8 8.92 -6.40 2.19
N PRO A 9 7.76 -6.89 2.66
CA PRO A 9 7.73 -8.08 3.50
C PRO A 9 8.24 -9.31 2.74
N ASP A 10 9.05 -10.16 3.41
CA ASP A 10 9.68 -11.33 2.79
C ASP A 10 8.69 -12.47 2.51
N ALA A 11 7.55 -12.49 3.22
CA ALA A 11 6.52 -13.48 3.09
C ALA A 11 5.12 -12.87 3.29
N ALA A 12 4.12 -13.53 2.72
CA ALA A 12 2.74 -13.13 2.95
C ALA A 12 2.33 -13.35 4.43
N PRO A 13 1.43 -12.52 4.97
CA PRO A 13 0.76 -12.80 6.24
C PRO A 13 0.12 -14.20 6.27
N ALA A 14 0.02 -14.79 7.46
CA ALA A 14 -0.56 -16.12 7.64
C ALA A 14 -1.96 -16.21 7.00
N HIS A 15 -2.21 -17.31 6.28
CA HIS A 15 -3.48 -17.57 5.56
C HIS A 15 -3.82 -16.56 4.45
N ALA A 16 -2.82 -15.81 3.95
CA ALA A 16 -2.95 -14.94 2.79
C ALA A 16 -1.86 -15.25 1.75
N ALA A 17 -2.07 -14.81 0.52
CA ALA A 17 -1.05 -14.71 -0.51
C ALA A 17 -0.69 -13.23 -0.73
N MET A 18 0.55 -12.97 -1.10
CA MET A 18 1.05 -11.62 -1.38
C MET A 18 1.93 -11.65 -2.63
N ARG A 19 1.78 -10.64 -3.49
CA ARG A 19 2.61 -10.40 -4.66
C ARG A 19 3.03 -8.94 -4.67
N ILE A 20 4.34 -8.72 -4.84
CA ILE A 20 4.92 -7.40 -5.05
C ILE A 20 5.33 -7.29 -6.51
N GLU A 21 4.82 -6.27 -7.20
CA GLU A 21 5.28 -5.89 -8.54
C GLU A 21 5.99 -4.55 -8.42
N THR A 22 7.30 -4.52 -8.64
CA THR A 22 8.12 -3.30 -8.57
C THR A 22 9.05 -3.21 -9.78
N GLY A 23 9.19 -2.00 -10.31
CA GLY A 23 10.18 -1.67 -11.35
C GLY A 23 11.46 -1.05 -10.79
N VAL A 24 11.51 -0.81 -9.47
CA VAL A 24 12.59 -0.08 -8.79
C VAL A 24 13.18 -0.88 -7.63
N ARG A 25 14.37 -0.48 -7.20
CA ARG A 25 15.15 -1.05 -6.10
C ARG A 25 15.71 0.07 -5.22
N ALA A 26 16.20 -0.27 -4.04
CA ALA A 26 16.95 0.68 -3.21
C ALA A 26 18.17 1.21 -4.01
N GLY A 27 18.39 2.52 -3.93
CA GLY A 27 19.38 3.27 -4.72
C GLY A 27 18.83 3.92 -5.99
N ASP A 28 17.67 3.49 -6.49
CA ASP A 28 17.10 4.05 -7.72
C ASP A 28 16.57 5.48 -7.51
N ALA A 29 16.66 6.28 -8.58
CA ALA A 29 16.06 7.61 -8.64
C ALA A 29 14.63 7.54 -9.19
N ILE A 30 13.68 8.09 -8.44
CA ILE A 30 12.31 8.36 -8.90
C ILE A 30 12.32 9.71 -9.61
N SER A 31 12.33 9.63 -10.94
CA SER A 31 12.31 10.77 -11.86
C SER A 31 10.92 11.39 -11.92
N PRO A 32 10.80 12.73 -12.07
CA PRO A 32 9.52 13.40 -12.28
C PRO A 32 8.98 13.27 -13.71
N PHE A 33 9.72 12.62 -14.62
CA PHE A 33 9.35 12.49 -16.03
C PHE A 33 8.47 11.27 -16.33
N TYR A 34 8.22 10.41 -15.35
CA TYR A 34 7.39 9.22 -15.46
C TYR A 34 6.35 9.17 -14.35
N ASP A 35 5.43 8.20 -14.45
CA ASP A 35 4.45 7.91 -13.40
C ASP A 35 5.15 7.65 -12.05
N PRO A 36 4.71 8.26 -10.94
CA PRO A 36 5.36 8.12 -9.63
C PRO A 36 5.15 6.76 -8.95
N MET A 37 4.47 5.80 -9.58
CA MET A 37 4.22 4.49 -9.01
C MET A 37 5.52 3.69 -8.85
N ILE A 38 5.89 3.41 -7.59
CA ILE A 38 7.09 2.62 -7.27
C ILE A 38 6.82 1.11 -7.21
N ALA A 39 5.64 0.70 -6.75
CA ALA A 39 5.28 -0.70 -6.62
C ALA A 39 3.76 -0.91 -6.54
N LYS A 40 3.32 -2.12 -6.86
CA LYS A 40 1.98 -2.64 -6.54
C LYS A 40 2.13 -3.74 -5.50
N LEU A 41 1.46 -3.55 -4.36
CA LEU A 41 1.35 -4.54 -3.29
C LEU A 41 -0.03 -5.18 -3.40
N VAL A 42 -0.06 -6.44 -3.81
CA VAL A 42 -1.30 -7.19 -4.03
C VAL A 42 -1.41 -8.28 -2.97
N VAL A 43 -2.53 -8.35 -2.27
CA VAL A 43 -2.83 -9.42 -1.33
C VAL A 43 -4.11 -10.14 -1.70
N HIS A 44 -4.18 -11.42 -1.34
CA HIS A 44 -5.37 -12.24 -1.49
C HIS A 44 -5.61 -13.04 -0.20
N GLY A 45 -6.84 -12.98 0.31
CA GLY A 45 -7.29 -13.73 1.48
C GLY A 45 -8.54 -14.55 1.15
N LYS A 46 -8.94 -15.43 2.07
CA LYS A 46 -10.15 -16.27 1.92
C LYS A 46 -11.45 -15.46 1.81
N ASP A 47 -11.45 -14.26 2.37
CA ASP A 47 -12.55 -13.30 2.37
C ASP A 47 -11.98 -11.88 2.42
N ARG A 48 -12.87 -10.88 2.28
CA ARG A 48 -12.50 -9.46 2.22
C ARG A 48 -11.82 -8.99 3.50
N ALA A 49 -12.30 -9.42 4.66
CA ALA A 49 -11.75 -9.03 5.95
C ALA A 49 -10.31 -9.57 6.14
N ALA A 50 -10.08 -10.83 5.77
CA ALA A 50 -8.77 -11.46 5.78
C ALA A 50 -7.81 -10.76 4.81
N ALA A 51 -8.27 -10.40 3.60
CA ALA A 51 -7.47 -9.67 2.63
C ALA A 51 -7.08 -8.27 3.15
N LEU A 52 -8.01 -7.51 3.75
CA LEU A 52 -7.71 -6.19 4.32
C LEU A 52 -6.75 -6.28 5.52
N ALA A 53 -6.93 -7.27 6.40
CA ALA A 53 -6.01 -7.51 7.50
C ALA A 53 -4.59 -7.82 7.00
N ALA A 54 -4.47 -8.64 5.95
CA ALA A 54 -3.19 -8.94 5.31
C ALA A 54 -2.59 -7.69 4.63
N LEU A 55 -3.41 -6.89 3.94
CA LEU A 55 -2.99 -5.64 3.28
C LEU A 55 -2.39 -4.66 4.30
N ARG A 56 -3.11 -4.42 5.40
CA ARG A 56 -2.67 -3.53 6.48
C ARG A 56 -1.35 -3.99 7.09
N LYS A 57 -1.19 -5.29 7.34
CA LYS A 57 0.07 -5.85 7.84
C LYS A 57 1.21 -5.67 6.85
N ALA A 58 0.99 -5.98 5.57
CA ALA A 58 2.01 -5.85 4.54
C ALA A 58 2.44 -4.40 4.30
N LEU A 59 1.50 -3.45 4.37
CA LEU A 59 1.80 -2.01 4.32
C LEU A 59 2.61 -1.54 5.53
N ALA A 60 2.27 -2.01 6.74
CA ALA A 60 2.99 -1.66 7.97
C ALA A 60 4.44 -2.21 8.00
N GLU A 61 4.68 -3.33 7.33
CA GLU A 61 6.01 -3.95 7.17
C GLU A 61 6.76 -3.45 5.92
N THR A 62 6.14 -2.59 5.10
CA THR A 62 6.81 -1.98 3.95
C THR A 62 7.59 -0.75 4.38
N GLU A 63 8.90 -0.76 4.13
CA GLU A 63 9.81 0.30 4.54
C GLU A 63 10.31 1.07 3.32
N VAL A 64 10.13 2.40 3.30
CA VAL A 64 10.63 3.28 2.24
C VAL A 64 11.23 4.54 2.84
N ALA A 65 12.42 4.94 2.37
CA ALA A 65 13.04 6.21 2.74
C ALA A 65 13.67 6.92 1.55
N GLY A 66 13.69 8.26 1.60
CA GLY A 66 14.30 9.13 0.57
C GLY A 66 13.34 9.66 -0.51
N SER A 67 12.08 9.19 -0.50
CA SER A 67 10.99 9.78 -1.29
C SER A 67 9.71 9.80 -0.47
N THR A 68 8.86 10.79 -0.72
CA THR A 68 7.48 10.78 -0.21
C THR A 68 6.73 9.61 -0.85
N VAL A 69 5.99 8.86 -0.02
CA VAL A 69 5.16 7.73 -0.44
C VAL A 69 3.79 7.82 0.24
N ASN A 70 2.82 7.10 -0.29
CA ASN A 70 1.44 7.09 0.20
C ASN A 70 1.09 5.83 1.01
N THR A 71 2.08 5.07 1.51
CA THR A 71 1.84 3.82 2.25
C THR A 71 1.00 4.04 3.51
N ALA A 72 1.21 5.17 4.22
CA ALA A 72 0.41 5.54 5.39
C ALA A 72 -1.07 5.79 5.01
N PHE A 73 -1.31 6.59 3.97
CA PHE A 73 -2.65 6.84 3.42
C PHE A 73 -3.34 5.53 3.00
N LEU A 74 -2.62 4.64 2.29
CA LEU A 74 -3.17 3.34 1.87
C LEU A 74 -3.52 2.46 3.07
N ALA A 75 -2.72 2.52 4.14
CA ALA A 75 -2.99 1.77 5.37
C ALA A 75 -4.20 2.34 6.14
N ALA A 76 -4.36 3.67 6.17
CA ALA A 76 -5.54 4.34 6.72
C ALA A 76 -6.80 3.97 5.93
N LEU A 77 -6.76 4.07 4.60
CA LEU A 77 -7.88 3.68 3.73
C LEU A 77 -8.24 2.20 3.88
N ALA A 78 -7.26 1.31 4.00
CA ALA A 78 -7.51 -0.11 4.25
C ALA A 78 -8.12 -0.39 5.64
N ALA A 79 -8.07 0.57 6.57
CA ALA A 79 -8.65 0.51 7.90
C ALA A 79 -9.98 1.28 8.04
N ASP A 80 -10.34 2.10 7.05
CA ASP A 80 -11.57 2.87 7.00
C ASP A 80 -12.81 1.96 7.01
N ALA A 81 -13.85 2.34 7.75
CA ALA A 81 -15.02 1.51 7.97
C ALA A 81 -15.88 1.33 6.71
N ASP A 82 -16.08 2.39 5.95
CA ASP A 82 -16.87 2.38 4.71
C ASP A 82 -16.12 1.59 3.63
N PHE A 83 -14.81 1.82 3.52
CA PHE A 83 -13.94 1.01 2.68
C PHE A 83 -13.97 -0.45 3.12
N ALA A 84 -13.94 -0.78 4.43
CA ALA A 84 -14.00 -2.15 4.94
C ALA A 84 -15.38 -2.82 4.77
N ALA A 85 -16.47 -2.06 4.76
CA ALA A 85 -17.82 -2.53 4.46
C ALA A 85 -18.04 -2.72 2.95
N GLY A 86 -17.23 -2.07 2.10
CA GLY A 86 -17.47 -2.00 0.66
C GLY A 86 -18.54 -0.97 0.29
N ASP A 87 -18.91 -0.09 1.22
CA ASP A 87 -19.77 1.07 0.97
C ASP A 87 -18.94 2.19 0.33
N VAL A 88 -18.61 2.00 -0.94
CA VAL A 88 -17.65 2.86 -1.65
C VAL A 88 -18.29 3.46 -2.89
N ASP A 89 -17.98 4.74 -3.12
CA ASP A 89 -18.25 5.45 -4.36
C ASP A 89 -16.98 6.20 -4.80
N THR A 90 -17.06 6.94 -5.91
CA THR A 90 -15.92 7.69 -6.46
C THR A 90 -15.57 8.96 -5.67
N GLY A 91 -16.33 9.30 -4.63
CA GLY A 91 -16.13 10.45 -3.75
C GLY A 91 -15.67 10.12 -2.33
N LEU A 92 -15.57 8.84 -1.94
CA LEU A 92 -15.18 8.40 -0.58
C LEU A 92 -13.94 9.13 -0.04
N ILE A 93 -12.85 9.09 -0.79
CA ILE A 93 -11.57 9.72 -0.38
C ILE A 93 -11.74 11.23 -0.20
N GLY A 94 -12.52 11.89 -1.06
CA GLY A 94 -12.76 13.32 -0.94
C GLY A 94 -13.58 13.69 0.30
N ARG A 95 -14.45 12.80 0.78
CA ARG A 95 -15.21 13.01 2.02
C ARG A 95 -14.35 12.80 3.28
N HIS A 96 -13.43 11.84 3.25
CA HIS A 96 -12.62 11.44 4.42
C HIS A 96 -11.18 11.97 4.35
N GLN A 97 -10.91 12.99 3.51
CA GLN A 97 -9.56 13.43 3.19
C GLN A 97 -8.74 13.87 4.41
N ASP A 98 -9.39 14.45 5.42
CA ASP A 98 -8.71 14.91 6.64
C ASP A 98 -8.43 13.77 7.64
N GLU A 99 -9.05 12.60 7.44
CA GLU A 99 -8.97 11.43 8.33
C GLU A 99 -8.03 10.33 7.78
N LEU A 100 -7.70 10.38 6.49
CA LEU A 100 -6.88 9.41 5.74
C LEU A 100 -5.46 9.90 5.47
#